data_AF-A0A2D0N5Z9-F1
#
_entry.id   AF-A0A2D0N5Z9-F1
#
_cell.length_a   1.000
_cell.length_b   1.000
_cell.length_c   1.000
_cell.angle_alpha   90.00
_cell.angle_beta   90.00
_cell.angle_gamma   90.00
#
_symmetry.space_group_name_H-M   'P 1'
#
loop_
_entity.id
_entity.type
_entity.pdbx_description
1 polymer ?
#
loop_
_entity_poly.entity_id
_entity_poly.type
_entity_poly.pdbx_seq_one_letter_code
_entity_poly.pdbx_strand_id
1 'polypeptide(L)'
;MITKKDIQNRDDIIRLINAFYDKLLDDELMAPLFTEVAGVRLQEHLPILYDFWQSVLFQAGKYSRDAMQPHLDLHFAHPLHDRHFERWLELFNGSVDEQFAGEKAHQAKVRALSIATVIRIKIHNLEKQRLELNN
;
A
#
# COMPACT_ATOMS: atom_id res chain seq x y z
N MET A 1 1.65 -19.75 -24.22
CA MET A 1 1.90 -18.85 -23.07
C MET A 1 0.79 -17.81 -23.08
N ILE A 2 0.08 -17.61 -21.96
CA ILE A 2 -0.91 -16.53 -21.89
C ILE A 2 -0.15 -15.23 -21.68
N THR A 3 -0.22 -14.32 -22.65
CA THR A 3 0.33 -12.97 -22.52
C THR A 3 -0.50 -12.21 -21.50
N LYS A 4 0.13 -11.72 -20.43
CA LYS A 4 -0.55 -10.86 -19.44
C LYS A 4 -0.89 -9.53 -20.09
N LYS A 5 -2.10 -9.04 -19.85
CA LYS A 5 -2.53 -7.71 -20.30
C LYS A 5 -2.03 -6.62 -19.36
N ASP A 6 -2.03 -5.38 -19.81
CA ASP A 6 -1.76 -4.23 -18.94
C ASP A 6 -3.01 -3.87 -18.11
N ILE A 7 -2.85 -3.00 -17.12
CA ILE A 7 -3.94 -2.44 -16.31
C ILE A 7 -4.65 -1.37 -17.15
N GLN A 8 -5.94 -1.57 -17.45
CA GLN A 8 -6.65 -0.71 -18.41
C GLN A 8 -7.80 0.09 -17.79
N ASN A 9 -8.40 -0.41 -16.69
CA ASN A 9 -9.62 0.17 -16.14
C ASN A 9 -9.77 -0.11 -14.64
N ARG A 10 -10.92 0.30 -14.08
CA ARG A 10 -11.24 0.12 -12.66
C ARG A 10 -11.35 -1.35 -12.25
N ASP A 11 -11.89 -2.22 -13.11
CA ASP A 11 -12.03 -3.64 -12.80
C ASP A 11 -10.67 -4.32 -12.63
N ASP A 12 -9.68 -3.90 -13.42
CA ASP A 12 -8.29 -4.34 -13.26
C ASP A 12 -7.67 -3.89 -11.95
N ILE A 13 -7.99 -2.68 -11.49
CA ILE A 13 -7.56 -2.19 -10.17
C ILE A 13 -8.22 -3.01 -9.06
N ILE A 14 -9.52 -3.25 -9.13
CA ILE A 14 -10.23 -4.07 -8.14
C ILE A 14 -9.58 -5.45 -8.05
N ARG A 15 -9.30 -6.08 -9.20
CA ARG A 15 -8.65 -7.39 -9.26
C ARG A 15 -7.23 -7.39 -8.67
N LEU A 16 -6.44 -6.36 -8.99
CA LEU A 16 -5.10 -6.19 -8.44
C LEU A 16 -5.13 -6.06 -6.92
N ILE A 17 -5.96 -5.14 -6.42
CA ILE A 17 -6.01 -4.83 -4.99
C ILE A 17 -6.59 -5.97 -4.17
N ASN A 18 -7.57 -6.71 -4.69
CA ASN A 18 -8.09 -7.91 -4.01
C ASN A 18 -7.01 -8.98 -3.87
N ALA A 19 -6.33 -9.35 -4.95
CA ALA A 19 -5.30 -10.38 -4.86
C ALA A 19 -4.10 -9.95 -4.01
N PHE A 20 -3.78 -8.65 -4.00
CA PHE A 20 -2.80 -8.11 -3.08
C PHE A 20 -3.25 -8.28 -1.62
N TYR A 21 -4.51 -7.98 -1.31
CA TYR A 21 -5.05 -8.13 0.04
C TYR A 21 -5.16 -9.59 0.49
N ASP A 22 -5.49 -10.51 -0.41
CA ASP A 22 -5.48 -11.95 -0.12
C ASP A 22 -4.10 -12.37 0.40
N LYS A 23 -3.02 -12.00 -0.32
CA LYS A 23 -1.65 -12.31 0.11
C LYS A 23 -1.20 -11.57 1.36
N LEU A 24 -1.63 -10.32 1.51
CA LEU A 24 -1.25 -9.48 2.63
C LEU A 24 -1.87 -9.97 3.94
N LEU A 25 -3.09 -10.51 3.88
CA LEU A 25 -3.77 -11.08 5.04
C LEU A 25 -3.33 -12.51 5.35
N ASP A 26 -2.73 -13.22 4.39
CA ASP A 26 -2.10 -14.52 4.61
C ASP A 26 -0.64 -14.42 5.10
N ASP A 27 -0.04 -13.22 5.10
CA ASP A 27 1.35 -13.01 5.46
C ASP A 27 1.54 -12.78 6.97
N GLU A 28 2.36 -13.61 7.63
CA GLU A 28 2.56 -13.57 9.09
C GLU A 28 3.13 -12.24 9.61
N LEU A 29 3.89 -11.51 8.78
CA LEU A 29 4.47 -10.22 9.17
C LEU A 29 3.48 -9.07 8.97
N MET A 30 2.69 -9.13 7.89
CA MET A 30 1.78 -8.05 7.53
C MET A 30 0.39 -8.19 8.16
N ALA A 31 -0.17 -9.39 8.21
CA ALA A 31 -1.55 -9.61 8.64
C ALA A 31 -1.90 -9.02 10.01
N PRO A 32 -1.05 -9.15 11.06
CA PRO A 32 -1.36 -8.56 12.37
C PRO A 32 -1.46 -7.03 12.34
N LEU A 33 -0.68 -6.35 11.49
CA LEU A 33 -0.71 -4.89 11.37
C LEU A 33 -2.07 -4.39 10.87
N PHE A 34 -2.72 -5.14 9.97
CA PHE A 34 -3.99 -4.76 9.37
C PHE A 34 -5.20 -5.26 10.16
N THR A 35 -5.09 -6.44 10.77
CA THR A 35 -6.20 -7.09 11.47
C THR A 35 -6.25 -6.73 12.95
N GLU A 36 -5.14 -6.82 13.66
CA GLU A 36 -5.08 -6.63 15.11
C GLU A 36 -4.77 -5.19 15.48
N VAL A 37 -3.76 -4.58 14.85
CA VAL A 37 -3.31 -3.24 15.23
C VAL A 37 -4.20 -2.16 14.62
N ALA A 38 -4.38 -2.16 13.30
CA ALA A 38 -5.23 -1.18 12.62
C ALA A 38 -6.73 -1.51 12.69
N GLY A 39 -7.11 -2.77 12.98
CA GLY A 39 -8.52 -3.18 13.08
C GLY A 39 -9.32 -2.94 11.79
N VAL A 40 -8.70 -3.13 10.62
CA VAL A 40 -9.28 -2.72 9.34
C VAL A 40 -10.52 -3.56 9.01
N ARG A 41 -11.65 -2.87 8.80
CA ARG A 41 -12.85 -3.48 8.22
C ARG A 41 -12.73 -3.55 6.71
N LEU A 42 -12.43 -4.73 6.17
CA LEU A 42 -12.12 -4.93 4.75
C LEU A 42 -13.23 -4.43 3.80
N GLN A 43 -14.50 -4.65 4.15
CA GLN A 43 -15.64 -4.20 3.34
C GLN A 43 -15.70 -2.67 3.17
N GLU A 44 -15.22 -1.92 4.17
CA GLU A 44 -15.15 -0.46 4.13
C GLU A 44 -13.83 0.03 3.50
N HIS A 45 -12.74 -0.72 3.71
CA HIS A 45 -11.40 -0.30 3.34
C HIS A 45 -11.08 -0.52 1.86
N LEU A 46 -11.43 -1.68 1.30
CA LEU A 46 -11.10 -2.01 -0.09
C LEU A 46 -11.67 -1.00 -1.12
N PRO A 47 -12.93 -0.52 -1.00
CA PRO A 47 -13.44 0.54 -1.88
C PRO A 47 -12.59 1.81 -1.89
N ILE A 48 -12.06 2.21 -0.74
CA ILE A 48 -11.19 3.39 -0.61
C ILE A 48 -9.89 3.16 -1.40
N LEU A 49 -9.32 1.96 -1.34
CA LEU A 49 -8.10 1.63 -2.07
C LEU A 49 -8.32 1.53 -3.58
N TYR A 50 -9.49 1.06 -4.02
CA TYR A 50 -9.81 1.09 -5.45
C TYR A 50 -9.82 2.53 -5.98
N ASP A 51 -10.43 3.45 -5.25
CA ASP A 51 -10.46 4.87 -5.62
C ASP A 51 -9.07 5.52 -5.56
N PHE A 52 -8.29 5.19 -4.53
CA PHE A 52 -6.90 5.63 -4.38
C PHE A 52 -6.06 5.20 -5.58
N TRP A 53 -6.01 3.91 -5.88
CA TRP A 53 -5.19 3.38 -6.97
C TRP A 53 -5.70 3.78 -8.36
N GLN A 54 -7.01 3.98 -8.52
CA GLN A 54 -7.54 4.60 -9.73
C GLN A 54 -7.04 6.03 -9.90
N SER A 55 -7.00 6.82 -8.84
CA SER A 55 -6.46 8.17 -8.88
C SER A 55 -4.94 8.17 -9.16
N VAL A 56 -4.18 7.28 -8.52
CA VAL A 56 -2.73 7.15 -8.68
C VAL A 56 -2.33 6.77 -10.12
N LEU A 57 -3.06 5.82 -10.72
CA LEU A 57 -2.69 5.29 -12.04
C LEU A 57 -3.30 6.07 -13.21
N PHE A 58 -4.52 6.59 -13.05
CA PHE A 58 -5.27 7.22 -14.15
C PHE A 58 -5.51 8.72 -13.95
N GLN A 59 -4.94 9.34 -12.91
CA GLN A 59 -5.15 10.74 -12.57
C GLN A 59 -6.65 11.10 -12.46
N ALA A 60 -7.45 10.15 -11.98
CA ALA A 60 -8.91 10.25 -12.00
C ALA A 60 -9.49 11.31 -11.02
N GLY A 61 -8.65 11.97 -10.22
CA GLY A 61 -9.05 13.10 -9.37
C GLY A 61 -10.01 12.78 -8.23
N LYS A 62 -10.21 11.49 -7.89
CA LYS A 62 -11.22 11.04 -6.92
C LYS A 62 -10.72 10.82 -5.49
N TYR A 63 -9.40 10.87 -5.26
CA TYR A 63 -8.84 10.64 -3.92
C TYR A 63 -8.37 11.96 -3.28
N SER A 64 -9.02 12.37 -2.19
CA SER A 64 -8.76 13.63 -1.48
C SER A 64 -8.43 13.45 0.02
N ARG A 65 -8.30 12.21 0.49
CA ARG A 65 -8.05 11.92 1.90
C ARG A 65 -6.56 12.02 2.23
N ASP A 66 -6.26 12.42 3.45
CA ASP A 66 -4.90 12.32 3.99
C ASP A 66 -4.54 10.84 4.16
N ALA A 67 -3.76 10.31 3.22
CA ALA A 67 -3.29 8.93 3.28
C ALA A 67 -2.22 8.71 4.36
N MET A 68 -1.61 9.77 4.91
CA MET A 68 -0.47 9.66 5.81
C MET A 68 -0.87 9.39 7.25
N GLN A 69 -1.87 10.08 7.76
CA GLN A 69 -2.26 10.00 9.17
C GLN A 69 -2.47 8.56 9.67
N PRO A 70 -3.18 7.67 8.95
CA PRO A 70 -3.36 6.29 9.42
C PRO A 70 -2.06 5.50 9.60
N HIS A 71 -1.03 5.79 8.80
CA HIS A 71 0.27 5.12 8.90
C HIS A 71 1.08 5.65 10.10
N LEU A 72 0.91 6.93 10.44
CA LEU A 72 1.52 7.50 11.65
C LEU A 72 0.87 6.93 12.90
N ASP A 73 -0.46 6.88 12.93
CA ASP A 73 -1.22 6.29 14.05
C ASP A 73 -0.85 4.81 14.24
N LEU A 74 -0.75 4.07 13.13
CA LEU A 74 -0.28 2.68 13.14
C LEU A 74 1.13 2.56 13.72
N HIS A 75 2.07 3.42 13.30
CA HIS A 75 3.43 3.42 13.84
C HIS A 75 3.48 3.73 15.34
N PHE A 76 2.64 4.64 15.82
CA PHE A 76 2.55 4.94 17.25
C PHE A 76 1.97 3.78 18.07
N ALA A 77 1.01 3.05 17.52
CA ALA A 77 0.46 1.85 18.15
C ALA A 77 1.42 0.65 18.08
N HIS A 78 2.13 0.49 16.96
CA HIS A 78 3.08 -0.57 16.71
C HIS A 78 4.22 -0.06 15.80
N PRO A 79 5.47 0.04 16.30
CA PRO A 79 6.57 0.60 15.52
C PRO A 79 6.77 -0.09 14.16
N LEU A 80 6.53 0.68 13.10
CA LEU A 80 6.82 0.25 11.73
C LEU A 80 8.32 0.34 11.42
N HIS A 81 8.94 -0.82 11.20
CA HIS A 81 10.31 -0.97 10.72
C HIS A 81 10.42 -1.17 9.19
N ASP A 82 11.63 -1.03 8.65
CA ASP A 82 11.95 -1.19 7.22
C ASP A 82 11.43 -2.49 6.61
N ARG A 83 11.56 -3.61 7.34
CA ARG A 83 11.07 -4.93 6.92
C ARG A 83 9.58 -4.96 6.56
N HIS A 84 8.74 -4.13 7.20
CA HIS A 84 7.31 -4.09 6.89
C HIS A 84 7.07 -3.40 5.54
N PHE A 85 7.83 -2.36 5.22
CA PHE A 85 7.74 -1.67 3.92
C PHE A 85 8.27 -2.54 2.79
N GLU A 86 9.40 -3.21 3.02
CA GLU A 86 9.98 -4.18 2.07
C GLU A 86 8.97 -5.29 1.78
N ARG A 87 8.41 -5.90 2.82
CA ARG A 87 7.45 -6.99 2.66
C ARG A 87 6.17 -6.55 1.96
N TRP A 88 5.62 -5.39 2.32
CA TRP A 88 4.45 -4.82 1.65
C TRP A 88 4.71 -4.60 0.16
N LEU A 89 5.89 -4.08 -0.21
CA LEU A 89 6.29 -3.87 -1.60
C LEU A 89 6.46 -5.19 -2.36
N GLU A 90 7.06 -6.21 -1.74
CA GLU A 90 7.19 -7.55 -2.32
C GLU A 90 5.82 -8.15 -2.67
N LEU A 91 4.90 -8.14 -1.71
CA LEU A 91 3.55 -8.69 -1.90
C LEU A 91 2.77 -7.92 -2.97
N PHE A 92 2.88 -6.59 -2.98
CA PHE A 92 2.23 -5.75 -3.99
C PHE A 92 2.82 -6.01 -5.38
N ASN A 93 4.14 -5.98 -5.52
CA ASN A 93 4.83 -6.21 -6.79
C ASN A 93 4.55 -7.62 -7.33
N GLY A 94 4.57 -8.64 -6.47
CA GLY A 94 4.21 -10.00 -6.86
C GLY A 94 2.76 -10.09 -7.37
N SER A 95 1.83 -9.35 -6.76
CA SER A 95 0.43 -9.29 -7.21
C SER A 95 0.28 -8.60 -8.57
N VAL A 96 1.05 -7.53 -8.83
CA VAL A 96 1.13 -6.91 -10.15
C VAL A 96 1.68 -7.91 -11.17
N ASP A 97 2.85 -8.48 -10.89
CA ASP A 97 3.60 -9.30 -11.83
C ASP A 97 2.91 -10.62 -12.14
N GLU A 98 2.09 -11.17 -11.23
CA GLU A 98 1.27 -12.34 -11.48
C GLU A 98 0.14 -12.09 -12.46
N GLN A 99 -0.44 -10.89 -12.45
CA GLN A 99 -1.69 -10.60 -13.13
C GLN A 99 -1.55 -9.75 -14.39
N PHE A 100 -0.59 -8.83 -14.40
CA PHE A 100 -0.49 -7.77 -15.39
C PHE A 100 0.94 -7.62 -15.92
N ALA A 101 1.06 -7.10 -17.13
CA ALA A 101 2.33 -6.69 -17.72
C ALA A 101 2.09 -5.52 -18.67
N GLY A 102 2.99 -4.54 -18.66
CA GLY A 102 2.90 -3.34 -19.48
C GLY A 102 3.28 -2.08 -18.73
N GLU A 103 2.99 -0.93 -19.35
CA GLU A 103 3.37 0.38 -18.85
C GLU A 103 2.63 0.72 -17.55
N LYS A 104 1.32 0.45 -17.45
CA LYS A 104 0.56 0.74 -16.23
C LYS A 104 0.93 -0.21 -15.08
N ALA A 105 1.22 -1.47 -15.37
CA ALA A 105 1.79 -2.40 -14.39
C ALA A 105 3.14 -1.89 -13.85
N HIS A 106 4.05 -1.44 -14.72
CA HIS A 106 5.31 -0.85 -14.28
C HIS A 106 5.09 0.42 -13.44
N GLN A 107 4.22 1.32 -13.90
CA GLN A 107 3.85 2.54 -13.15
C GLN A 107 3.28 2.21 -11.77
N ALA A 108 2.46 1.16 -11.63
CA ALA A 108 1.94 0.74 -10.33
C ALA A 108 3.05 0.40 -9.34
N LYS A 109 4.05 -0.38 -9.76
CA LYS A 109 5.20 -0.74 -8.92
C LYS A 109 6.06 0.47 -8.55
N VAL A 110 6.32 1.37 -9.51
CA VAL A 110 7.05 2.62 -9.25
C VAL A 110 6.29 3.49 -8.25
N ARG A 111 4.97 3.64 -8.40
CA ARG A 111 4.14 4.43 -7.48
C ARG A 111 4.09 3.81 -6.09
N ALA A 112 3.97 2.48 -5.99
CA ALA A 112 4.03 1.75 -4.73
C ALA A 112 5.33 2.06 -3.97
N LEU A 113 6.48 1.97 -4.65
CA LEU A 113 7.78 2.30 -4.09
C LEU A 113 7.84 3.75 -3.60
N SER A 114 7.38 4.70 -4.40
CA SER A 114 7.36 6.12 -4.01
C SER A 114 6.50 6.36 -2.77
N ILE A 115 5.31 5.74 -2.68
CA ILE A 115 4.41 5.86 -1.54
C ILE A 115 5.09 5.29 -0.28
N ALA A 116 5.60 4.06 -0.35
CA ALA A 116 6.28 3.41 0.77
C ALA A 116 7.49 4.23 1.25
N THR A 117 8.27 4.77 0.31
CA THR A 117 9.43 5.62 0.62
C THR A 117 9.04 6.89 1.35
N VAL A 118 7.98 7.59 0.91
CA VAL A 118 7.49 8.81 1.55
C VAL A 118 6.99 8.53 2.97
N ILE A 119 6.21 7.46 3.16
CA ILE A 119 5.71 7.07 4.49
C ILE A 119 6.89 6.78 5.43
N ARG A 120 7.86 5.98 4.96
CA ARG A 120 9.05 5.62 5.74
C ARG A 120 9.85 6.85 6.16
N ILE A 121 10.13 7.78 5.24
CA ILE A 121 10.85 9.02 5.55
C ILE A 121 10.09 9.85 6.58
N LYS A 122 8.76 9.95 6.45
CA LYS A 122 7.93 10.72 7.38
C LYS A 122 7.99 10.14 8.79
N ILE A 123 7.89 8.83 8.93
CA ILE A 123 8.01 8.11 10.21
C ILE A 123 9.40 8.32 10.81
N HIS A 124 10.46 8.11 10.03
CA HIS A 124 11.83 8.27 10.52
C HIS A 124 12.11 9.69 11.04
N ASN A 125 11.65 10.70 10.30
CA ASN A 125 11.79 12.11 10.71
C ASN A 125 11.02 12.41 12.00
N LEU A 126 9.83 11.83 12.17
CA LEU A 126 9.01 11.97 13.37
C LEU A 126 9.71 11.35 14.59
N GLU A 127 10.27 10.15 14.45
CA GLU A 127 11.03 9.50 15.52
C GLU A 127 12.25 10.32 15.91
N LYS A 128 13.00 10.84 14.93
CA LYS A 128 14.16 11.71 15.17
C LYS A 128 13.77 12.95 15.97
N GLN A 129 12.70 13.65 15.56
CA GLN A 129 12.20 14.82 16.28
C GLN A 129 11.75 14.48 17.71
N ARG A 130 11.10 13.33 17.91
CA ARG A 130 10.69 12.88 19.25
C ARG A 130 11.90 12.62 20.16
N LEU A 131 12.97 12.05 19.64
CA LEU A 131 14.21 11.83 20.39
C LEU A 131 14.93 13.14 20.72
N GLU A 132 14.94 14.10 19.79
CA GLU A 132 15.52 15.44 20.01
C GLU A 132 14.77 16.25 21.09
N LEU A 133 13.44 16.11 21.18
CA LEU A 133 12.61 16.81 22.18
C LEU A 133 12.64 16.17 23.58
N ASN A 134 13.04 14.90 23.68
CA ASN A 134 13.07 14.15 24.94
C ASN A 134 14.47 14.08 25.58
N ASN A 135 15.47 14.73 24.97
CA ASN A 135 16.84 14.89 25.47
C ASN A 135 17.07 16.33 25.97
#